data_AF-A0A820IJD1-F1
#
_entry.id   AF-A0A820IJD1-F1
#
_cell.length_a   1.000
_cell.length_b   1.000
_cell.length_c   1.000
_cell.angle_alpha   90.00
_cell.angle_beta   90.00
_cell.angle_gamma   90.00
#
_symmetry.space_group_name_H-M   'P 1'
#
loop_
_entity.id
_entity.type
_entity.pdbx_description
1 polymer ?
#
loop_
_entity_poly.entity_id
_entity_poly.type
_entity_poly.pdbx_seq_one_letter_code
_entity_poly.pdbx_strand_id
1 'polypeptide(L)'
;MNQARQGHTGTLLTNGKMLVTGGGNYVALHSAELYDPSTGTWTTTGSMKHQRRGQHTAVLLTNGKVTELYDPSKGTWTSTNDMHSKRMEHTASLLTNGKVLVVGGLGSGIILDSAELYDPLTGTWTTTGSMNSQRTKHTASV
;
A
#
# COMPACT_ATOMS: atom_id res chain seq x y z
N MET A 1 16.04 -4.78 11.54
CA MET A 1 15.53 -5.10 10.20
C MET A 1 16.27 -6.35 9.75
N ASN A 2 15.56 -7.37 9.26
CA ASN A 2 16.13 -8.68 8.95
C ASN A 2 16.60 -8.80 7.48
N GLN A 3 16.11 -7.93 6.60
CA GLN A 3 16.56 -7.82 5.23
C GLN A 3 16.74 -6.34 4.85
N ALA A 4 17.97 -5.97 4.44
CA ALA A 4 18.24 -4.63 3.93
C ALA A 4 17.34 -4.33 2.72
N ARG A 5 16.69 -3.16 2.70
CA ARG A 5 15.75 -2.75 1.64
C ARG A 5 15.75 -1.23 1.47
N GLN A 6 15.78 -0.76 0.23
CA GLN A 6 15.53 0.64 -0.14
C GLN A 6 14.19 0.79 -0.86
N GLY A 7 13.56 1.97 -0.77
CA GLY A 7 12.28 2.25 -1.42
C GLY A 7 11.09 1.48 -0.85
N HIS A 8 11.19 0.98 0.38
CA HIS A 8 10.12 0.26 1.07
C HIS A 8 9.01 1.19 1.54
N THR A 9 7.85 0.64 1.87
CA THR A 9 6.71 1.40 2.41
C THR A 9 6.42 0.98 3.84
N GLY A 10 6.37 1.97 4.73
CA GLY A 10 6.02 1.79 6.15
C GLY A 10 4.57 2.20 6.42
N THR A 11 3.82 1.34 7.10
CA THR A 11 2.45 1.61 7.56
C THR A 11 2.38 1.40 9.06
N LEU A 12 2.02 2.44 9.82
CA LEU A 12 1.71 2.30 11.24
C LEU A 12 0.39 1.55 11.40
N LEU A 13 0.36 0.53 12.23
CA LEU A 13 -0.81 -0.28 12.52
C LEU A 13 -1.51 0.19 13.79
N THR A 14 -2.80 -0.14 13.94
CA THR A 14 -3.59 0.22 15.12
C THR A 14 -3.05 -0.37 16.43
N ASN A 15 -2.30 -1.47 16.35
CA ASN A 15 -1.63 -2.09 17.50
C ASN A 15 -0.28 -1.45 17.85
N GLY A 16 0.07 -0.31 17.24
CA GLY A 16 1.31 0.43 17.49
C GLY A 16 2.55 -0.13 16.81
N LYS A 17 2.45 -1.25 16.08
CA LYS A 17 3.57 -1.80 15.29
C LYS A 17 3.64 -1.14 13.91
N MET A 18 4.83 -1.12 13.32
CA MET A 18 5.02 -0.64 11.96
C MET A 18 5.19 -1.82 11.01
N LEU A 19 4.32 -1.94 10.01
CA LEU A 19 4.48 -2.88 8.91
C LEU A 19 5.35 -2.24 7.83
N VAL A 20 6.45 -2.90 7.47
CA VAL A 20 7.33 -2.50 6.37
C VAL A 20 7.20 -3.52 5.25
N THR A 21 6.91 -3.05 4.04
CA THR A 21 6.59 -3.91 2.88
C THR A 21 7.44 -3.54 1.67
N GLY A 22 7.84 -4.54 0.90
CA GLY A 22 8.50 -4.35 -0.40
C GLY A 22 9.83 -3.60 -0.32
N GLY A 23 10.12 -2.79 -1.34
CA GLY A 23 11.45 -2.22 -1.57
C GLY A 23 12.36 -3.18 -2.32
N GLY A 24 13.67 -2.93 -2.30
CA GLY A 24 14.64 -3.79 -2.97
C GLY A 24 16.03 -3.78 -2.38
N ASN A 25 16.78 -4.84 -2.66
CA ASN A 25 18.22 -4.97 -2.45
C ASN A 25 18.85 -5.61 -3.69
N TYR A 26 18.99 -4.81 -4.75
CA TYR A 26 19.36 -5.24 -6.12
C TYR A 26 18.28 -6.05 -6.85
N VAL A 27 17.42 -6.78 -6.12
CA VAL A 27 16.18 -7.40 -6.59
C VAL A 27 14.95 -6.77 -5.92
N ALA A 28 13.80 -6.84 -6.61
CA ALA A 28 12.54 -6.38 -6.07
C ALA A 28 12.04 -7.37 -4.99
N LEU A 29 11.62 -6.87 -3.83
CA LEU A 29 11.19 -7.70 -2.72
C LEU A 29 9.67 -7.78 -2.65
N HIS A 30 9.16 -8.96 -2.34
CA HIS A 30 7.76 -9.15 -1.95
C HIS A 30 7.62 -9.43 -0.44
N SER A 31 8.74 -9.44 0.29
CA SER A 31 8.79 -9.68 1.74
C SER A 31 8.23 -8.49 2.53
N ALA A 32 7.72 -8.79 3.72
CA ALA A 32 7.31 -7.79 4.71
C ALA A 32 7.86 -8.11 6.09
N GLU A 33 8.08 -7.07 6.89
CA GLU A 33 8.58 -7.14 8.26
C GLU A 33 7.72 -6.26 9.17
N LEU A 34 7.51 -6.70 10.41
CA LEU A 34 6.92 -5.90 11.47
C LEU A 34 8.03 -5.38 12.38
N TYR A 35 7.98 -4.09 12.70
CA TYR A 35 8.74 -3.47 13.76
C TYR A 35 7.86 -3.24 14.98
N ASP A 36 8.31 -3.74 16.13
CA ASP A 36 7.70 -3.48 17.43
C ASP A 36 8.52 -2.40 18.16
N PRO A 37 8.00 -1.16 18.27
CA PRO A 37 8.74 -0.07 18.92
C PRO A 37 8.87 -0.26 20.44
N SER A 38 8.03 -1.09 21.06
CA SER A 38 8.10 -1.32 22.51
C SER A 38 9.32 -2.17 22.90
N THR A 39 9.77 -3.02 21.99
CA THR A 39 10.91 -3.94 22.19
C THR A 39 12.08 -3.63 21.27
N GLY A 40 11.90 -2.76 20.27
CA GLY A 40 12.89 -2.47 19.24
C GLY A 40 13.15 -3.64 18.28
N THR A 41 12.28 -4.67 18.26
CA THR A 41 12.52 -5.90 17.52
C THR A 41 11.86 -5.90 16.15
N TRP A 42 12.49 -6.61 15.21
CA TRP A 42 11.96 -6.84 13.86
C TRP A 42 11.60 -8.31 13.67
N THR A 43 10.41 -8.57 13.16
CA THR A 43 9.93 -9.93 12.88
C THR A 43 9.45 -10.03 11.44
N THR A 44 9.87 -11.07 10.71
CA THR A 44 9.32 -11.36 9.38
C THR A 44 7.85 -11.74 9.50
N THR A 45 7.02 -11.32 8.54
CA THR A 45 5.60 -11.70 8.48
C THR A 45 5.28 -12.26 7.09
N GLY A 46 4.00 -12.53 6.79
CA GLY A 46 3.58 -12.98 5.47
C GLY A 46 4.15 -12.10 4.35
N SER A 47 4.25 -12.63 3.15
CA SER A 47 4.78 -11.89 1.99
C SER A 47 3.67 -11.48 1.02
N MET A 48 3.85 -10.33 0.36
CA MET A 48 3.00 -9.86 -0.74
C MET A 48 3.05 -10.86 -1.91
N LYS A 49 2.00 -10.85 -2.74
CA LYS A 49 1.89 -11.74 -3.90
C LYS A 49 2.86 -11.39 -5.03
N HIS A 50 3.17 -10.11 -5.18
CA HIS A 50 4.06 -9.60 -6.23
C HIS A 50 5.21 -8.82 -5.60
N GLN A 51 6.38 -8.90 -6.24
CA GLN A 51 7.54 -8.11 -5.85
C GLN A 51 7.31 -6.63 -6.14
N ARG A 52 7.72 -5.76 -5.21
CA ARG A 52 7.57 -4.31 -5.34
C ARG A 52 8.88 -3.63 -5.00
N ARG A 53 9.63 -3.19 -6.03
CA ARG A 53 10.97 -2.58 -5.90
C ARG A 53 10.95 -1.21 -5.21
N GLY A 54 9.77 -0.57 -5.14
CA GLY A 54 9.44 0.63 -4.37
C GLY A 54 8.26 1.38 -4.98
N GLN A 55 7.89 2.52 -4.38
CA GLN A 55 6.85 3.44 -4.88
C GLN A 55 5.42 2.86 -4.88
N HIS A 56 5.18 1.86 -4.05
CA HIS A 56 3.86 1.32 -3.75
C HIS A 56 3.31 1.95 -2.47
N THR A 57 2.02 2.27 -2.42
CA THR A 57 1.41 2.81 -1.21
C THR A 57 0.77 1.69 -0.38
N ALA A 58 0.96 1.75 0.93
CA ALA A 58 0.39 0.81 1.88
C ALA A 58 -0.35 1.62 2.95
N VAL A 59 -1.69 1.63 2.88
CA VAL A 59 -2.57 2.45 3.74
C VAL A 59 -3.22 1.57 4.79
N LEU A 60 -3.18 1.98 6.06
CA LEU A 60 -3.96 1.34 7.12
C LEU A 60 -5.45 1.62 6.89
N LEU A 61 -6.28 0.59 6.94
CA LEU A 61 -7.71 0.62 6.78
C LEU A 61 -8.38 0.69 8.16
N THR A 62 -9.60 1.23 8.23
CA THR A 62 -10.37 1.35 9.49
C THR A 62 -10.65 -0.01 10.15
N ASN A 63 -10.65 -1.10 9.37
CA ASN A 63 -10.77 -2.47 9.89
C ASN A 63 -9.45 -3.06 10.39
N GLY A 64 -8.38 -2.27 10.47
CA GLY A 64 -7.06 -2.67 10.94
C GLY A 64 -6.18 -3.37 9.89
N LYS A 65 -6.66 -3.60 8.67
CA LYS A 65 -5.86 -4.20 7.57
C LYS A 65 -5.06 -3.14 6.82
N VAL A 66 -4.07 -3.54 6.02
CA VAL A 66 -3.33 -2.62 5.12
C VAL A 66 -3.82 -2.81 3.68
N THR A 67 -3.80 -1.78 2.81
CA THR A 67 -4.44 -1.72 1.46
C THR A 67 -4.00 -2.76 0.40
N GLU A 68 -3.26 -3.77 0.81
CA GLU A 68 -3.00 -5.01 0.07
C GLU A 68 -3.57 -6.25 0.81
N LEU A 69 -4.52 -6.00 1.73
CA LEU A 69 -5.16 -6.91 2.69
C LEU A 69 -4.21 -7.71 3.59
N TYR A 70 -3.14 -7.08 4.10
CA TYR A 70 -2.46 -7.63 5.27
C TYR A 70 -3.40 -7.57 6.47
N ASP A 71 -3.64 -8.71 7.11
CA ASP A 71 -4.35 -8.83 8.38
C ASP A 71 -3.32 -8.94 9.53
N PRO A 72 -3.08 -7.87 10.31
CA PRO A 72 -2.09 -7.89 11.38
C PRO A 72 -2.39 -8.88 12.51
N SER A 73 -3.66 -9.24 12.70
CA SER A 73 -4.05 -10.20 13.74
C SER A 73 -3.63 -11.63 13.38
N LYS A 74 -3.49 -11.91 12.08
CA LYS A 74 -3.15 -13.24 11.54
C LYS A 74 -1.76 -13.29 10.88
N GLY A 75 -1.18 -12.13 10.58
CA GLY A 75 0.07 -12.04 9.81
C GLY A 75 -0.07 -12.51 8.35
N THR A 76 -1.29 -12.52 7.80
CA THR A 76 -1.59 -13.08 6.49
C THR A 76 -2.03 -12.02 5.49
N TRP A 77 -1.68 -12.21 4.22
CA TRP A 77 -2.15 -11.39 3.10
C TRP A 77 -3.37 -12.03 2.43
N THR A 78 -4.39 -11.25 2.08
CA THR A 78 -5.55 -11.71 1.29
C THR A 78 -5.52 -11.10 -0.11
N SER A 79 -5.96 -11.81 -1.14
CA SER A 79 -6.05 -11.22 -2.49
C SER A 79 -7.33 -10.39 -2.64
N THR A 80 -7.23 -9.18 -3.19
CA THR A 80 -8.38 -8.42 -3.71
C THR A 80 -8.50 -8.61 -5.22
N ASN A 81 -9.59 -8.11 -5.78
CA ASN A 81 -9.64 -7.80 -7.20
C ASN A 81 -8.59 -6.73 -7.54
N ASP A 82 -8.09 -6.78 -8.78
CA ASP A 82 -7.13 -5.81 -9.29
C ASP A 82 -7.81 -4.44 -9.52
N MET A 83 -7.02 -3.36 -9.41
CA MET A 83 -7.42 -2.04 -9.92
C MET A 83 -7.72 -2.12 -11.42
N HIS A 84 -8.63 -1.28 -11.89
CA HIS A 84 -8.95 -1.20 -13.33
C HIS A 84 -7.77 -0.65 -14.11
N SER A 85 -7.07 0.34 -13.56
CA SER A 85 -5.82 0.86 -14.12
C SER A 85 -4.64 0.49 -13.23
N LYS A 86 -3.79 -0.41 -13.72
CA LYS A 86 -2.49 -0.69 -13.09
C LYS A 86 -1.67 0.60 -13.04
N ARG A 87 -1.18 0.94 -11.86
CA ARG A 87 -0.46 2.18 -11.60
C ARG A 87 0.63 2.00 -10.55
N MET A 88 1.74 2.71 -10.73
CA MET A 88 2.81 2.89 -9.73
C MET A 88 2.94 4.37 -9.40
N GLU A 89 3.69 4.74 -8.34
CA GLU A 89 3.94 6.15 -7.99
C GLU A 89 2.66 6.99 -7.75
N HIS A 90 1.55 6.33 -7.42
CA HIS A 90 0.29 6.96 -7.06
C HIS A 90 0.30 7.40 -5.59
N THR A 91 -0.69 8.19 -5.21
CA THR A 91 -1.02 8.42 -3.79
C THR A 91 -2.22 7.56 -3.42
N ALA A 92 -2.26 7.12 -2.16
CA ALA A 92 -3.42 6.46 -1.59
C ALA A 92 -3.71 7.05 -0.20
N SER A 93 -4.96 7.44 0.03
CA SER A 93 -5.39 8.08 1.29
C SER A 93 -6.65 7.41 1.83
N LEU A 94 -6.69 7.14 3.14
CA LEU A 94 -7.87 6.60 3.81
C LEU A 94 -8.88 7.72 4.06
N LEU A 95 -10.04 7.64 3.43
CA LEU A 95 -11.14 8.57 3.67
C LEU A 95 -11.83 8.28 5.01
N THR A 96 -12.49 9.30 5.58
CA THR A 96 -13.25 9.18 6.84
C THR A 96 -14.39 8.16 6.78
N ASN A 97 -14.87 7.85 5.59
CA ASN A 97 -15.87 6.80 5.35
C ASN A 97 -15.29 5.38 5.27
N GLY A 98 -13.98 5.21 5.50
CA GLY A 98 -13.29 3.91 5.51
C GLY A 98 -12.84 3.41 4.14
N LYS A 99 -13.12 4.12 3.04
CA LYS A 99 -12.61 3.78 1.70
C LYS A 99 -11.21 4.33 1.47
N VAL A 100 -10.45 3.73 0.56
CA VAL A 100 -9.15 4.27 0.14
C VAL A 100 -9.29 4.93 -1.21
N LEU A 101 -8.96 6.22 -1.28
CA LEU A 101 -8.87 6.95 -2.54
C LEU A 101 -7.45 6.82 -3.07
N VAL A 102 -7.32 6.27 -4.29
CA VAL A 102 -6.06 6.15 -5.01
C VAL A 102 -6.08 7.09 -6.21
N VAL A 103 -5.05 7.94 -6.34
CA VAL A 103 -5.04 9.04 -7.32
C VAL A 103 -3.73 9.08 -8.11
N GLY A 104 -3.85 9.30 -9.41
CA GLY A 104 -2.73 9.55 -10.32
C GLY A 104 -1.75 8.38 -10.41
N GLY A 105 -0.47 8.70 -10.57
CA GLY A 105 0.61 7.74 -10.75
C GLY A 105 0.96 7.51 -12.22
N LEU A 106 1.86 6.57 -12.45
CA LEU A 106 2.32 6.13 -13.76
C LEU A 106 1.67 4.79 -14.10
N GLY A 107 0.88 4.77 -15.18
CA GLY A 107 0.33 3.55 -15.78
C GLY A 107 1.30 2.96 -16.81
N SER A 108 0.78 2.32 -17.86
CA SER A 108 1.53 1.76 -19.00
C SER A 108 2.30 2.82 -19.81
N GLY A 109 3.30 3.47 -19.20
CA GLY A 109 4.11 4.54 -19.78
C GLY A 109 3.46 5.93 -19.77
N ILE A 110 2.24 6.08 -19.23
CA ILE A 110 1.50 7.34 -19.21
C ILE A 110 1.25 7.82 -17.78
N ILE A 111 1.35 9.13 -17.56
CA ILE A 111 0.97 9.75 -16.28
C ILE A 111 -0.56 9.80 -16.24
N LEU A 112 -1.12 9.32 -15.13
CA LEU A 112 -2.56 9.24 -14.94
C LEU A 112 -3.08 10.48 -14.21
N ASP A 113 -4.25 10.94 -14.63
CA ASP A 113 -5.12 11.86 -13.89
C ASP A 113 -6.28 11.11 -13.20
N SER A 114 -6.48 9.84 -13.54
CA SER A 114 -7.57 9.02 -13.03
C SER A 114 -7.41 8.69 -11.54
N ALA A 115 -8.55 8.48 -10.89
CA ALA A 115 -8.64 8.03 -9.51
C ALA A 115 -9.57 6.83 -9.37
N GLU A 116 -9.29 5.99 -8.38
CA GLU A 116 -10.09 4.82 -8.03
C GLU A 116 -10.32 4.76 -6.52
N LEU A 117 -11.52 4.37 -6.11
CA LEU A 117 -11.88 4.09 -4.72
C LEU A 117 -11.82 2.59 -4.47
N TYR A 118 -11.09 2.19 -3.44
CA TYR A 118 -11.13 0.84 -2.90
C TYR A 118 -12.07 0.80 -1.71
N ASP A 119 -13.01 -0.15 -1.73
CA ASP A 119 -13.88 -0.48 -0.61
C ASP A 119 -13.35 -1.71 0.13
N PRO A 120 -12.81 -1.55 1.35
CA PRO A 120 -12.26 -2.67 2.12
C PRO A 120 -13.29 -3.71 2.58
N LEU A 121 -14.57 -3.36 2.64
CA LEU A 121 -15.62 -4.26 3.12
C LEU A 121 -15.96 -5.31 2.06
N THR A 122 -15.97 -4.89 0.80
CA THR A 122 -16.31 -5.75 -0.35
C THR A 122 -15.08 -6.19 -1.14
N GLY A 123 -13.93 -5.57 -0.93
CA GLY A 123 -12.72 -5.83 -1.71
C GLY A 123 -12.82 -5.33 -3.16
N THR A 124 -13.67 -4.34 -3.43
CA THR A 124 -13.97 -3.85 -4.78
C THR A 124 -13.32 -2.51 -5.07
N TRP A 125 -12.85 -2.35 -6.30
CA TRP A 125 -12.38 -1.09 -6.86
C TRP A 125 -13.47 -0.43 -7.70
N THR A 126 -13.57 0.90 -7.66
CA THR A 126 -14.51 1.68 -8.48
C THR A 126 -13.83 2.95 -8.98
N THR A 127 -13.95 3.26 -10.26
CA THR A 127 -13.45 4.52 -10.82
C THR A 127 -14.22 5.71 -10.25
N THR A 128 -13.54 6.82 -10.01
CA THR A 128 -14.16 8.08 -9.54
C THR A 128 -13.64 9.26 -10.36
N GLY A 129 -14.00 10.49 -9.98
CA GLY A 129 -13.61 11.72 -10.67
C GLY A 129 -12.09 11.83 -10.85
N SER A 130 -11.67 12.26 -12.04
CA SER A 130 -10.26 12.49 -12.38
C SER A 130 -9.77 13.86 -11.89
N MET A 131 -8.45 13.98 -11.71
CA MET A 131 -7.80 15.27 -11.49
C MET A 131 -7.86 16.14 -12.76
N ASN A 132 -7.78 17.46 -12.57
CA ASN A 132 -7.63 18.42 -13.68
C ASN A 132 -6.26 18.37 -14.37
N SER A 133 -5.30 17.64 -13.79
CA SER A 133 -3.95 17.49 -14.35
C SER A 133 -3.37 16.15 -13.93
N GLN A 134 -2.66 15.51 -14.86
CA GLN A 134 -1.92 14.27 -14.62
C GLN A 134 -0.80 14.49 -13.60
N ARG A 135 -0.64 13.58 -12.63
CA ARG A 135 0.39 13.69 -11.58
C ARG A 135 0.95 12.32 -11.22
N THR A 136 2.27 12.23 -11.04
CA THR A 136 2.97 11.05 -10.48
C THR A 136 3.95 11.52 -9.41
N LYS A 137 4.36 10.63 -8.47
CA LYS A 137 5.26 10.97 -7.34
C LYS A 137 4.79 12.14 -6.47
N HIS A 138 3.48 12.38 -6.46
CA HIS A 138 2.88 13.44 -5.68
C HIS A 138 2.61 12.97 -4.25
N THR A 139 2.30 13.89 -3.35
CA THR A 139 1.84 13.59 -2.00
C THR A 139 0.42 14.10 -1.84
N ALA A 140 -0.44 13.28 -1.24
CA ALA A 140 -1.79 13.64 -0.86
C ALA A 140 -2.05 13.11 0.55
N SER A 141 -2.54 14.00 1.41
CA SER A 141 -2.93 13.70 2.79
C SER A 141 -4.35 14.22 2.99
N VAL A 142 -5.12 13.49 3.78
CA VAL A 142 -6.46 13.88 4.25
C VAL A 142 -6.42 14.23 5.72
#